data_AF-A0A382K7I5-F1
#
_entry.id   AF-A0A382K7I5-F1
#
_cell.length_a   1.000
_cell.length_b   1.000
_cell.length_c   1.000
_cell.angle_alpha   90.00
_cell.angle_beta   90.00
_cell.angle_gamma   90.00
#
_symmetry.space_group_name_H-M   'P 1'
#
loop_
_entity.id
_entity.type
_entity.pdbx_description
1 polymer ?
#
loop_
_entity_poly.entity_id
_entity_poly.type
_entity_poly.pdbx_seq_one_letter_code
_entity_poly.pdbx_strand_id
1 'polypeptide(L)'
;VRIKFGGREFINFSSNDYLGLAGHPALGQAAREAIEQFGVGSGASRLICGSLQPHHELESALAKWQGTEAALVFSTGFAAAQGVLTSLLGRGDVVILDKKAHASMIDGAKLSGATLRVFRHNDLENLEKLLQWAADRGGRVLVASESVFSMDGDHAPLAGIVELKERYGAWLMLDEAHAVGLYGPLGQGLAAAGGLGER
;
A
#
# COMPACT_ATOMS: atom_id res chain seq x y z
N VAL A 1 17.30 -15.03 8.24
CA VAL A 1 18.17 -14.05 8.94
C VAL A 1 18.59 -14.61 10.30
N ARG A 2 19.87 -14.55 10.68
CA ARG A 2 20.33 -14.92 12.03
C ARG A 2 20.39 -13.67 12.90
N ILE A 3 19.92 -13.74 14.13
CA ILE A 3 19.94 -12.63 15.10
C ILE A 3 20.66 -13.05 16.37
N LYS A 4 21.29 -12.07 17.04
CA LYS A 4 21.92 -12.28 18.36
C LYS A 4 21.09 -11.58 19.41
N PHE A 5 20.68 -12.31 20.43
CA PHE A 5 19.94 -11.79 21.57
C PHE A 5 20.45 -12.46 22.86
N GLY A 6 20.83 -11.65 23.85
CA GLY A 6 21.37 -12.17 25.11
C GLY A 6 22.61 -13.07 24.95
N GLY A 7 23.49 -12.77 23.99
CA GLY A 7 24.71 -13.56 23.73
C GLY A 7 24.49 -14.89 23.01
N ARG A 8 23.25 -15.24 22.67
CA ARG A 8 22.89 -16.44 21.92
C ARG A 8 22.46 -16.08 20.50
N GLU A 9 22.73 -16.98 19.56
CA GLU A 9 22.31 -16.85 18.18
C GLU A 9 20.99 -17.59 17.95
N PHE A 10 20.08 -16.96 17.21
CA PHE A 10 18.76 -17.49 16.85
C PHE A 10 18.51 -17.34 15.35
N ILE A 11 17.63 -18.17 14.82
CA ILE A 11 17.06 -17.99 13.47
C ILE A 11 15.80 -17.14 13.63
N ASN A 12 15.72 -16.03 12.91
CA ASN A 12 14.57 -15.14 12.94
C ASN A 12 13.49 -15.62 11.96
N PHE A 13 12.36 -16.09 12.51
CA PHE A 13 11.15 -16.48 11.78
C PHE A 13 10.01 -15.46 11.89
N SER A 14 10.25 -14.29 12.49
CA SER A 14 9.25 -13.23 12.68
C SER A 14 9.58 -11.95 11.90
N SER A 15 10.45 -12.04 10.90
CA SER A 15 10.81 -10.92 10.02
C SER A 15 9.90 -10.87 8.80
N ASN A 16 9.55 -9.65 8.36
CA ASN A 16 8.89 -9.41 7.07
C ASN A 16 9.90 -9.22 5.92
N ASP A 17 11.18 -9.49 6.14
CA ASP A 17 12.22 -9.51 5.09
C ASP A 17 12.09 -10.79 4.23
N TYR A 18 10.97 -10.89 3.50
CA TYR A 18 10.58 -12.10 2.79
C TYR A 18 11.62 -12.56 1.75
N LEU A 19 12.27 -11.61 1.10
CA LEU A 19 13.26 -11.85 0.06
C LEU A 19 14.71 -11.88 0.60
N GLY A 20 14.92 -11.65 1.90
CA GLY A 20 16.25 -11.58 2.48
C GLY A 20 17.07 -10.38 1.99
N LEU A 21 16.42 -9.30 1.55
CA LEU A 21 17.07 -8.15 0.94
C LEU A 21 17.69 -7.22 1.98
N ALA A 22 17.21 -7.21 3.23
CA ALA A 22 17.72 -6.30 4.26
C ALA A 22 19.24 -6.44 4.51
N GLY A 23 19.81 -7.61 4.23
CA GLY A 23 21.25 -7.89 4.33
C GLY A 23 21.97 -8.05 2.98
N HIS A 24 21.33 -7.72 1.85
CA HIS A 24 21.90 -7.99 0.54
C HIS A 24 23.09 -7.05 0.23
N PRO A 25 24.28 -7.59 -0.13
CA PRO A 25 25.50 -6.78 -0.25
C PRO A 25 25.39 -5.67 -1.31
N ALA A 26 24.68 -5.90 -2.40
CA ALA A 26 24.48 -4.88 -3.44
C ALA A 26 23.69 -3.65 -2.91
N LEU A 27 22.74 -3.86 -1.99
CA LEU A 27 21.98 -2.75 -1.40
C LEU A 27 22.84 -1.96 -0.41
N GLY A 28 23.67 -2.65 0.37
CA GLY A 28 24.66 -2.00 1.23
C GLY A 28 25.66 -1.16 0.46
N GLN A 29 26.12 -1.64 -0.70
CA GLN A 29 27.01 -0.87 -1.57
C GLN A 29 26.31 0.35 -2.17
N ALA A 30 25.11 0.18 -2.74
CA ALA A 30 24.33 1.29 -3.30
C ALA A 30 24.02 2.39 -2.26
N ALA A 31 23.72 2.00 -1.01
CA ALA A 31 23.49 2.95 0.08
C ALA A 31 24.74 3.77 0.41
N ARG A 32 25.93 3.15 0.41
CA ARG A 32 27.20 3.85 0.67
C ARG A 32 27.51 4.87 -0.42
N GLU A 33 27.34 4.48 -1.67
CA GLU A 33 27.53 5.36 -2.83
C GLU A 33 26.55 6.54 -2.79
N ALA A 34 25.28 6.29 -2.47
CA ALA A 34 24.28 7.34 -2.34
C ALA A 34 24.62 8.33 -1.22
N ILE A 35 25.11 7.86 -0.07
CA ILE A 35 25.54 8.73 1.04
C ILE A 35 26.73 9.60 0.62
N GLU A 36 27.71 9.03 -0.09
CA GLU A 36 28.88 9.78 -0.57
C GLU A 36 28.48 10.87 -1.57
N GLN A 37 27.53 10.58 -2.46
CA GLN A 37 27.11 11.51 -3.50
C GLN A 37 26.07 12.55 -3.04
N PHE A 38 25.11 12.16 -2.21
CA PHE A 38 23.93 12.95 -1.87
C PHE A 38 23.85 13.35 -0.40
N GLY A 39 24.74 12.84 0.44
CA GLY A 39 24.69 13.03 1.89
C GLY A 39 23.68 12.10 2.59
N VAL A 40 23.55 12.26 3.91
CA VAL A 40 22.73 11.38 4.76
C VAL A 40 21.24 11.76 4.81
N GLY A 41 20.84 12.84 4.15
CA GLY A 41 19.46 13.32 4.12
C GLY A 41 19.27 14.49 3.17
N SER A 42 18.02 14.75 2.79
CA SER A 42 17.67 15.76 1.78
C SER A 42 17.59 17.20 2.31
N GLY A 43 17.61 17.40 3.63
CA GLY A 43 17.63 18.71 4.27
C GLY A 43 16.31 19.50 4.25
N ALA A 44 15.27 19.03 3.54
CA ALA A 44 13.95 19.67 3.50
C ALA A 44 12.85 18.70 3.04
N SER A 45 11.60 19.18 3.03
CA SER A 45 10.48 18.47 2.41
C SER A 45 10.58 18.49 0.88
N ARG A 46 9.89 17.55 0.23
CA ARG A 46 9.89 17.36 -1.23
C ARG A 46 9.58 18.64 -2.02
N LEU A 47 8.64 19.46 -1.52
CA LEU A 47 8.16 20.67 -2.20
C LEU A 47 9.17 21.83 -2.17
N ILE A 48 10.00 21.92 -1.13
CA ILE A 48 10.92 23.05 -0.96
C ILE A 48 12.21 22.82 -1.74
N CYS A 49 13.04 21.89 -1.27
CA CYS A 49 14.28 21.50 -1.92
C CYS A 49 14.72 20.06 -1.57
N GLY A 50 13.83 19.29 -0.95
CA GLY A 50 14.14 17.93 -0.48
C GLY A 50 14.05 16.84 -1.55
N SER A 51 13.67 17.19 -2.79
CA SER A 51 13.58 16.24 -3.89
C SER A 51 14.95 16.07 -4.55
N LEU A 52 15.69 15.05 -4.10
CA LEU A 52 16.96 14.64 -4.71
C LEU A 52 16.73 13.68 -5.88
N GLN A 53 17.71 13.56 -6.78
CA GLN A 53 17.70 12.65 -7.93
C GLN A 53 17.29 11.21 -7.58
N PRO A 54 17.79 10.56 -6.50
CA PRO A 54 17.38 9.20 -6.15
C PRO A 54 15.88 9.03 -5.90
N HIS A 55 15.18 10.07 -5.45
CA HIS A 55 13.72 10.00 -5.26
C HIS A 55 12.99 9.91 -6.60
N HIS A 56 13.39 10.74 -7.57
CA HIS A 56 12.79 10.75 -8.90
C HIS A 56 13.08 9.47 -9.68
N GLU A 57 14.29 8.94 -9.56
CA GLU A 57 14.67 7.66 -10.14
C GLU A 57 13.88 6.51 -9.54
N LEU A 58 13.74 6.49 -8.21
CA LEU A 58 12.93 5.48 -7.51
C LEU A 58 11.46 5.55 -7.94
N GLU A 59 10.84 6.73 -7.95
CA GLU A 59 9.45 6.91 -8.38
C GLU A 59 9.25 6.48 -9.84
N SER A 60 10.18 6.82 -10.72
CA SER A 60 10.13 6.41 -12.13
C SER A 60 10.29 4.89 -12.29
N ALA A 61 11.20 4.28 -11.52
CA ALA A 61 11.39 2.83 -11.51
C ALA A 61 10.18 2.09 -10.95
N LEU A 62 9.56 2.60 -9.88
CA LEU A 62 8.34 2.03 -9.29
C LEU A 62 7.16 2.10 -10.25
N ALA A 63 6.93 3.26 -10.89
CA ALA A 63 5.85 3.43 -11.87
C ALA A 63 6.02 2.46 -13.04
N LYS A 64 7.25 2.36 -13.59
CA LYS A 64 7.57 1.40 -14.65
C LYS A 64 7.39 -0.05 -14.20
N TRP A 65 7.81 -0.39 -12.99
CA TRP A 65 7.68 -1.74 -12.47
C TRP A 65 6.23 -2.14 -12.26
N GLN A 66 5.41 -1.24 -11.69
CA GLN A 66 4.00 -1.48 -11.43
C GLN A 66 3.12 -1.31 -12.67
N GLY A 67 3.65 -0.76 -13.77
CA GLY A 67 2.87 -0.47 -14.98
C GLY A 67 1.88 0.68 -14.80
N THR A 68 2.18 1.63 -13.90
CA THR A 68 1.32 2.79 -13.59
C THR A 68 1.85 4.07 -14.24
N GLU A 69 0.99 5.07 -14.39
CA GLU A 69 1.36 6.37 -14.98
C GLU A 69 2.39 7.14 -14.14
N ALA A 70 2.34 6.97 -12.82
CA ALA A 70 3.23 7.62 -11.87
C ALA A 70 3.34 6.81 -10.57
N ALA A 71 4.33 7.17 -9.75
CA ALA A 71 4.46 6.72 -8.37
C ALA A 71 4.91 7.89 -7.48
N LEU A 72 4.58 7.83 -6.20
CA LEU A 72 4.97 8.82 -5.21
C LEU A 72 5.45 8.12 -3.95
N VAL A 73 6.68 8.43 -3.51
CA VAL A 73 7.25 7.80 -2.31
C VAL A 73 6.98 8.62 -1.05
N PHE A 74 6.64 7.91 0.02
CA PHE A 74 6.51 8.43 1.38
C PHE A 74 7.57 7.79 2.28
N SER A 75 7.82 8.42 3.42
CA SER A 75 8.79 7.89 4.39
C SER A 75 8.40 6.52 4.97
N THR A 76 7.11 6.19 5.01
CA THR A 76 6.58 4.89 5.45
C THR A 76 5.31 4.53 4.69
N GLY A 77 4.96 3.23 4.65
CA GLY A 77 3.66 2.78 4.12
C GLY A 77 2.47 3.31 4.93
N PHE A 78 2.67 3.54 6.24
CA PHE A 78 1.67 4.18 7.09
C PHE A 78 1.36 5.62 6.62
N ALA A 79 2.40 6.42 6.36
CA ALA A 79 2.26 7.77 5.85
C ALA A 79 1.67 7.80 4.43
N ALA A 80 1.99 6.81 3.59
CA ALA A 80 1.38 6.67 2.27
C ALA A 80 -0.14 6.47 2.37
N ALA A 81 -0.60 5.55 3.22
CA ALA A 81 -2.03 5.30 3.40
C ALA A 81 -2.79 6.54 3.90
N GLN A 82 -2.22 7.24 4.88
CA GLN A 82 -2.79 8.50 5.37
C GLN A 82 -2.80 9.58 4.29
N GLY A 83 -1.69 9.75 3.56
CA GLY A 83 -1.57 10.72 2.47
C GLY A 83 -2.61 10.51 1.38
N VAL A 84 -2.80 9.27 0.94
CA VAL A 84 -3.82 8.90 -0.06
C VAL A 84 -5.22 9.24 0.45
N LEU A 85 -5.62 8.71 1.62
CA LEU A 85 -6.99 8.84 2.11
C LEU A 85 -7.36 10.29 2.46
N THR A 86 -6.43 11.06 3.03
CA THR A 86 -6.68 12.46 3.42
C THR A 86 -6.60 13.45 2.25
N SER A 87 -5.90 13.10 1.17
CA SER A 87 -5.80 13.97 -0.02
C SER A 87 -6.94 13.73 -1.01
N LEU A 88 -7.44 12.50 -1.11
CA LEU A 88 -8.44 12.12 -2.10
C LEU A 88 -9.88 12.30 -1.63
N LEU A 89 -10.11 12.27 -0.32
CA LEU A 89 -11.43 12.22 0.28
C LEU A 89 -11.63 13.31 1.33
N GLY A 90 -12.88 13.72 1.51
CA GLY A 90 -13.28 14.71 2.51
C GLY A 90 -14.69 14.48 3.05
N ARG A 91 -15.24 15.50 3.71
CA ARG A 91 -16.63 15.49 4.19
C ARG A 91 -17.59 15.31 3.01
N GLY A 92 -18.51 14.36 3.14
CA GLY A 92 -19.47 14.01 2.09
C GLY A 92 -19.07 12.76 1.29
N ASP A 93 -17.79 12.39 1.31
CA ASP A 93 -17.30 11.15 0.69
C ASP A 93 -17.46 9.94 1.64
N VAL A 94 -17.25 8.74 1.10
CA VAL A 94 -17.33 7.46 1.83
C VAL A 94 -16.06 6.64 1.63
N VAL A 95 -15.50 6.12 2.72
CA VAL A 95 -14.51 5.04 2.70
C VAL A 95 -15.18 3.75 3.16
N ILE A 96 -15.10 2.69 2.37
CA ILE A 96 -15.56 1.35 2.72
C ILE A 96 -14.34 0.45 2.91
N LEU A 97 -14.04 0.05 4.14
CA LEU A 97 -12.79 -0.60 4.51
C LEU A 97 -13.03 -2.05 4.98
N ASP A 98 -12.14 -2.97 4.61
CA ASP A 98 -12.21 -4.36 5.09
C ASP A 98 -11.96 -4.41 6.60
N LYS A 99 -12.75 -5.18 7.36
CA LYS A 99 -12.63 -5.26 8.82
C LYS A 99 -11.21 -5.55 9.33
N LYS A 100 -10.40 -6.30 8.57
CA LYS A 100 -9.02 -6.64 8.96
C LYS A 100 -7.95 -5.76 8.33
N ALA A 101 -8.32 -4.74 7.56
CA ALA A 101 -7.34 -3.86 6.93
C ALA A 101 -6.47 -3.15 7.98
N HIS A 102 -5.22 -2.90 7.60
CA HIS A 102 -4.19 -2.37 8.47
C HIS A 102 -4.58 -1.03 9.11
N ALA A 103 -4.10 -0.80 10.33
CA ALA A 103 -4.44 0.37 11.14
C ALA A 103 -4.15 1.71 10.45
N SER A 104 -3.15 1.75 9.56
CA SER A 104 -2.81 2.94 8.77
C SER A 104 -3.99 3.44 7.92
N MET A 105 -4.74 2.54 7.30
CA MET A 105 -5.92 2.89 6.50
C MET A 105 -7.09 3.32 7.37
N ILE A 106 -7.26 2.69 8.55
CA ILE A 106 -8.29 3.10 9.51
C ILE A 106 -8.04 4.52 9.99
N ASP A 107 -6.80 4.84 10.36
CA ASP A 107 -6.43 6.17 10.83
C ASP A 107 -6.51 7.20 9.71
N GLY A 108 -6.05 6.87 8.50
CA GLY A 108 -6.21 7.72 7.32
C GLY A 108 -7.67 8.03 7.00
N ALA A 109 -8.56 7.03 7.07
CA ALA A 109 -9.99 7.21 6.79
C ALA A 109 -10.69 8.07 7.86
N LYS A 110 -10.27 7.97 9.13
CA LYS A 110 -10.77 8.87 10.18
C LYS A 110 -10.29 10.29 9.98
N LEU A 111 -9.01 10.47 9.61
CA LEU A 111 -8.40 11.77 9.41
C LEU A 111 -8.93 12.51 8.19
N SER A 112 -9.38 11.80 7.14
CA SER A 112 -9.94 12.43 5.94
C SER A 112 -11.27 13.15 6.20
N GLY A 113 -11.99 12.79 7.26
CA GLY A 113 -13.33 13.31 7.54
C GLY A 113 -14.43 12.74 6.64
N ALA A 114 -14.09 11.75 5.81
CA ALA A 114 -15.06 10.95 5.06
C ALA A 114 -15.90 10.07 6.00
N THR A 115 -17.06 9.63 5.52
CA THR A 115 -17.87 8.66 6.25
C THR A 115 -17.22 7.29 6.16
N LEU A 116 -16.69 6.79 7.27
CA LEU A 116 -16.14 5.44 7.35
C LEU A 116 -17.27 4.40 7.47
N ARG A 117 -17.18 3.38 6.61
CA ARG A 117 -17.95 2.14 6.69
C ARG A 117 -16.99 0.96 6.66
N VAL A 118 -17.36 -0.11 7.34
CA VAL A 118 -16.54 -1.32 7.43
C VAL A 118 -17.37 -2.48 6.93
N PHE A 119 -16.84 -3.24 5.97
CA PHE A 119 -17.44 -4.51 5.56
C PHE A 119 -16.77 -5.67 6.29
N ARG A 120 -17.53 -6.75 6.50
CA ARG A 120 -16.98 -7.99 7.06
C ARG A 120 -15.86 -8.50 6.17
N HIS A 121 -14.83 -9.01 6.81
CA HIS A 121 -13.61 -9.43 6.15
C HIS A 121 -13.90 -10.41 5.00
N ASN A 122 -13.41 -10.07 3.79
CA ASN A 122 -13.61 -10.84 2.55
C ASN A 122 -15.08 -11.09 2.14
N ASP A 123 -16.03 -10.33 2.69
CA ASP A 123 -17.47 -10.50 2.43
C ASP A 123 -17.96 -9.57 1.32
N LEU A 124 -17.97 -10.07 0.08
CA LEU A 124 -18.41 -9.33 -1.10
C LEU A 124 -19.90 -8.93 -1.04
N GLU A 125 -20.75 -9.74 -0.43
CA GLU A 125 -22.17 -9.40 -0.29
C GLU A 125 -22.37 -8.20 0.65
N ASN A 126 -21.61 -8.15 1.74
CA ASN A 126 -21.63 -7.01 2.63
C ASN A 126 -21.04 -5.77 1.97
N LEU A 127 -19.93 -5.91 1.24
CA LEU A 127 -19.34 -4.83 0.47
C LEU A 127 -20.35 -4.25 -0.53
N GLU A 128 -21.04 -5.10 -1.30
CA GLU A 128 -22.05 -4.66 -2.28
C GLU A 128 -23.19 -3.88 -1.61
N LYS A 129 -23.70 -4.35 -0.47
CA LYS A 129 -24.74 -3.62 0.29
C LYS A 129 -24.28 -2.23 0.73
N LEU A 130 -23.01 -2.09 1.10
CA LEU A 130 -22.45 -0.78 1.49
C LEU A 130 -22.22 0.13 0.28
N LEU A 131 -21.83 -0.44 -0.86
CA LEU A 131 -21.70 0.32 -2.12
C LEU A 131 -23.06 0.84 -2.61
N GLN A 132 -24.10 0.00 -2.58
CA GLN A 132 -25.48 0.41 -2.87
C GLN A 132 -25.92 1.55 -1.96
N TRP A 133 -25.69 1.41 -0.65
CA TRP A 133 -25.98 2.48 0.31
C TRP A 133 -25.18 3.76 0.02
N ALA A 134 -23.91 3.65 -0.39
CA ALA A 134 -23.08 4.82 -0.66
C ALA A 134 -23.49 5.56 -1.95
N ALA A 135 -23.99 4.84 -2.96
CA ALA A 135 -24.41 5.40 -4.25
C ALA A 135 -25.46 6.52 -4.10
N ASP A 136 -26.37 6.41 -3.12
CA ASP A 136 -27.42 7.40 -2.87
C ASP A 136 -26.93 8.74 -2.28
N ARG A 137 -25.64 8.86 -1.95
CA ARG A 137 -25.08 10.00 -1.19
C ARG A 137 -24.33 11.03 -2.05
N GLY A 138 -24.07 10.73 -3.31
CA GLY A 138 -23.51 11.66 -4.30
C GLY A 138 -22.04 12.08 -4.11
N GLY A 139 -21.39 11.71 -3.00
CA GLY A 139 -19.96 11.90 -2.78
C GLY A 139 -19.10 10.80 -3.44
N ARG A 140 -17.78 10.96 -3.40
CA ARG A 140 -16.85 9.92 -3.85
C ARG A 140 -16.92 8.71 -2.93
N VAL A 141 -16.75 7.53 -3.52
CA VAL A 141 -16.69 6.27 -2.77
C VAL A 141 -15.36 5.62 -3.06
N LEU A 142 -14.63 5.25 -2.01
CA LEU A 142 -13.37 4.51 -2.11
C LEU A 142 -13.47 3.23 -1.27
N VAL A 143 -13.20 2.09 -1.90
CA VAL A 143 -13.03 0.81 -1.24
C VAL A 143 -11.55 0.66 -0.87
N ALA A 144 -11.25 0.27 0.37
CA ALA A 144 -9.90 0.06 0.87
C ALA A 144 -9.74 -1.37 1.41
N SER A 145 -8.72 -2.10 0.92
CA SER A 145 -8.41 -3.47 1.34
C SER A 145 -6.92 -3.76 1.24
N GLU A 146 -6.46 -4.82 1.89
CA GLU A 146 -5.17 -5.45 1.62
C GLU A 146 -5.34 -6.53 0.54
N SER A 147 -4.27 -6.84 -0.20
CA SER A 147 -4.24 -8.01 -1.09
C SER A 147 -3.92 -9.30 -0.34
N VAL A 148 -2.99 -9.24 0.62
CA VAL A 148 -2.65 -10.30 1.57
C VAL A 148 -2.73 -9.70 2.98
N PHE A 149 -3.56 -10.28 3.85
CA PHE A 149 -3.76 -9.74 5.20
C PHE A 149 -2.65 -10.20 6.15
N SER A 150 -2.01 -9.25 6.83
CA SER A 150 -0.78 -9.49 7.62
C SER A 150 -0.91 -10.54 8.73
N MET A 151 -2.08 -10.65 9.37
CA MET A 151 -2.28 -11.48 10.56
C MET A 151 -2.60 -12.94 10.22
N ASP A 152 -3.40 -13.16 9.18
CA ASP A 152 -3.92 -14.49 8.84
C ASP A 152 -3.25 -15.05 7.57
N GLY A 153 -2.59 -14.20 6.77
CA GLY A 153 -1.93 -14.57 5.52
C GLY A 153 -2.89 -14.96 4.40
N ASP A 154 -4.19 -14.73 4.57
CA ASP A 154 -5.19 -15.01 3.56
C ASP A 154 -5.28 -13.87 2.53
N HIS A 155 -5.86 -14.17 1.38
CA HIS A 155 -5.93 -13.25 0.24
C HIS A 155 -7.31 -12.63 0.13
N ALA A 156 -7.36 -11.36 -0.28
CA ALA A 156 -8.62 -10.73 -0.65
C ALA A 156 -9.22 -11.33 -1.93
N PRO A 157 -10.56 -11.39 -2.08
CA PRO A 157 -11.24 -11.78 -3.31
C PRO A 157 -11.17 -10.65 -4.36
N LEU A 158 -9.96 -10.33 -4.83
CA LEU A 158 -9.66 -9.13 -5.63
C LEU A 158 -10.54 -8.99 -6.88
N ALA A 159 -10.77 -10.07 -7.62
CA ALA A 159 -11.61 -10.02 -8.83
C ALA A 159 -13.03 -9.53 -8.50
N GLY A 160 -13.63 -10.03 -7.42
CA GLY A 160 -14.97 -9.61 -6.99
C GLY A 160 -15.00 -8.17 -6.47
N ILE A 161 -13.94 -7.72 -5.77
CA ILE A 161 -13.81 -6.32 -5.33
C ILE A 161 -13.73 -5.39 -6.56
N VAL A 162 -12.91 -5.75 -7.56
CA VAL A 162 -12.76 -4.99 -8.81
C VAL A 162 -14.07 -4.93 -9.60
N GLU A 163 -14.80 -6.04 -9.72
CA GLU A 163 -16.11 -6.05 -10.37
C GLU A 163 -17.12 -5.14 -9.66
N LEU A 164 -17.16 -5.18 -8.32
CA LEU A 164 -18.07 -4.34 -7.55
C LEU A 164 -17.69 -2.86 -7.64
N LYS A 165 -16.41 -2.50 -7.49
CA LYS A 165 -16.02 -1.09 -7.58
C LYS A 165 -16.29 -0.50 -8.98
N GLU A 166 -16.11 -1.29 -10.05
CA GLU A 166 -16.48 -0.85 -11.40
C GLU A 166 -17.99 -0.68 -11.55
N ARG A 167 -18.79 -1.66 -11.09
CA ARG A 167 -20.26 -1.62 -11.15
C ARG A 167 -20.85 -0.39 -10.48
N TYR A 168 -20.29 0.03 -9.34
CA TYR A 168 -20.78 1.15 -8.54
C TYR A 168 -19.99 2.45 -8.74
N GLY A 169 -19.01 2.48 -9.66
CA GLY A 169 -18.19 3.67 -9.93
C GLY A 169 -17.31 4.12 -8.76
N ALA A 170 -16.91 3.19 -7.89
CA ALA A 170 -16.05 3.46 -6.74
C ALA A 170 -14.57 3.34 -7.11
N TRP A 171 -13.73 4.05 -6.37
CA TRP A 171 -12.27 3.88 -6.41
C TRP A 171 -11.84 2.69 -5.55
N LEU A 172 -10.66 2.14 -5.84
CA LEU A 172 -10.03 1.09 -5.05
C LEU A 172 -8.65 1.56 -4.59
N MET A 173 -8.42 1.54 -3.28
CA MET A 173 -7.09 1.57 -2.68
C MET A 173 -6.74 0.15 -2.22
N LEU A 174 -5.71 -0.42 -2.83
CA LEU A 174 -5.23 -1.75 -2.51
C LEU A 174 -3.84 -1.67 -1.86
N ASP A 175 -3.72 -2.16 -0.63
CA ASP A 175 -2.44 -2.29 0.06
C ASP A 175 -1.81 -3.67 -0.27
N GLU A 176 -0.66 -3.64 -0.93
CA GLU A 176 0.07 -4.83 -1.36
C GLU A 176 1.39 -5.03 -0.56
N ALA A 177 1.50 -4.49 0.66
CA ALA A 177 2.72 -4.58 1.48
C ALA A 177 3.23 -6.02 1.71
N HIS A 178 2.31 -6.97 1.80
CA HIS A 178 2.61 -8.40 1.99
C HIS A 178 2.62 -9.21 0.68
N ALA A 179 2.55 -8.54 -0.47
CA ALA A 179 2.47 -9.20 -1.78
C ALA A 179 3.53 -8.71 -2.78
N VAL A 180 3.87 -7.41 -2.74
CA VAL A 180 4.95 -6.84 -3.56
C VAL A 180 6.27 -7.57 -3.27
N GLY A 181 6.96 -7.96 -4.33
CA GLY A 181 8.17 -8.77 -4.34
C GLY A 181 7.93 -10.28 -4.36
N LEU A 182 6.70 -10.76 -4.08
CA LEU A 182 6.39 -12.18 -3.91
C LEU A 182 5.46 -12.74 -4.99
N TYR A 183 4.50 -11.94 -5.45
CA TYR A 183 3.47 -12.39 -6.38
C TYR A 183 3.53 -11.63 -7.70
N GLY A 184 2.98 -12.25 -8.75
CA GLY A 184 3.00 -11.72 -10.10
C GLY A 184 4.28 -12.07 -10.86
N PRO A 185 4.25 -11.97 -12.20
CA PRO A 185 5.33 -12.47 -13.05
C PRO A 185 6.69 -11.80 -12.79
N LEU A 186 6.66 -10.54 -12.33
CA LEU A 186 7.84 -9.76 -11.97
C LEU A 186 7.84 -9.35 -10.48
N GLY A 187 7.09 -10.05 -9.62
CA GLY A 187 6.97 -9.70 -8.21
C GLY A 187 6.13 -8.43 -7.95
N GLN A 188 5.26 -8.03 -8.86
CA GLN A 188 4.55 -6.75 -8.77
C GLN A 188 3.44 -6.73 -7.71
N GLY A 189 2.91 -7.88 -7.31
CA GLY A 189 1.78 -8.00 -6.38
C GLY A 189 0.71 -8.95 -6.90
N LEU A 190 -0.32 -9.18 -6.08
CA LEU A 190 -1.44 -10.05 -6.40
C LEU A 190 -2.36 -9.45 -7.45
N ALA A 191 -2.51 -8.12 -7.52
CA ALA A 191 -3.28 -7.50 -8.59
C ALA A 191 -2.68 -7.81 -9.96
N ALA A 192 -1.35 -7.72 -10.10
CA ALA A 192 -0.65 -8.10 -11.31
C ALA A 192 -0.73 -9.61 -11.59
N ALA A 193 -0.60 -10.44 -10.54
CA ALA A 193 -0.76 -11.90 -10.66
C ALA A 193 -2.16 -12.30 -11.18
N GLY A 194 -3.20 -11.55 -10.80
CA GLY A 194 -4.58 -11.75 -11.24
C GLY A 194 -4.95 -11.03 -12.54
N GLY A 195 -4.03 -10.28 -13.16
CA GLY A 195 -4.31 -9.48 -14.36
C GLY A 195 -5.29 -8.32 -14.12
N LEU A 196 -5.30 -7.76 -12.92
CA LEU A 196 -6.23 -6.72 -12.47
C LEU A 196 -5.60 -5.33 -12.38
N GLY A 197 -4.29 -5.18 -12.65
CA GLY A 197 -3.57 -3.92 -12.42
C GLY A 197 -4.06 -2.71 -13.22
N GLU A 198 -4.66 -2.92 -14.39
CA GLU A 198 -5.20 -1.85 -15.24
C GLU A 198 -6.70 -1.58 -15.02
N ARG A 199 -7.33 -2.26 -14.04
CA ARG A 199 -8.79 -2.25 -13.85
C ARG A 199 -9.24 -1.33 -12.72
#